data_AF-A0A8T5EJN0-F1
#
_entry.id   AF-A0A8T5EJN0-F1
#
_cell.length_a   1.000
_cell.length_b   1.000
_cell.length_c   1.000
_cell.angle_alpha   90.00
_cell.angle_beta   90.00
_cell.angle_gamma   90.00
#
_symmetry.space_group_name_H-M   'P 1'
#
loop_
_entity.id
_entity.type
_entity.pdbx_description
1 polymer ?
#
loop_
_entity_poly.entity_id
_entity_poly.type
_entity_poly.pdbx_seq_one_letter_code
_entity_poly.pdbx_strand_id
1 'polypeptide(L)'
;MTGWQDSTPERSYNRTWEEIEEMLVKAEARMAEWKSWFEQSQRDGDREGMKEGARNFKALEGVVKTLKWTLGEKGVPHPLT
;
A
#
# COMPACT_ATOMS: atom_id res chain seq x y z
N MET A 1 -4.45 13.19 -38.93
CA MET A 1 -5.00 13.45 -37.58
C MET A 1 -5.12 12.13 -36.85
N THR A 2 -4.13 11.78 -36.02
CA THR A 2 -4.25 10.63 -35.10
C THR A 2 -4.88 11.15 -33.81
N GLY A 3 -6.18 10.88 -33.65
CA GLY A 3 -6.92 11.20 -32.44
C GLY A 3 -6.50 10.27 -31.32
N TRP A 4 -5.62 10.73 -30.43
CA TRP A 4 -5.44 10.11 -29.13
C TRP A 4 -6.71 10.38 -28.34
N GLN A 5 -7.52 9.35 -28.12
CA GLN A 5 -8.57 9.43 -27.11
C GLN A 5 -7.87 9.54 -25.77
N ASP A 6 -7.96 10.72 -25.16
CA ASP A 6 -7.62 10.93 -23.76
C ASP A 6 -8.65 10.14 -22.93
N SER A 7 -8.39 8.85 -22.73
CA SER A 7 -9.24 7.98 -21.93
C SER A 7 -8.95 8.22 -20.45
N THR A 8 -9.31 9.41 -19.97
CA THR A 8 -9.38 9.67 -18.53
C THR A 8 -10.23 8.56 -17.90
N PRO A 9 -9.68 7.77 -16.95
CA PRO A 9 -10.45 6.69 -16.35
C PRO A 9 -11.66 7.24 -15.61
N GLU A 10 -12.82 6.62 -15.79
CA GLU A 10 -14.01 6.95 -15.02
C GLU A 10 -13.77 6.68 -13.52
N ARG A 11 -14.19 7.61 -12.66
CA ARG A 11 -14.03 7.53 -11.21
C ARG A 11 -15.38 7.74 -10.55
N SER A 12 -15.72 6.89 -9.59
CA SER A 12 -17.02 6.93 -8.91
C SER A 12 -17.14 8.04 -7.87
N TYR A 13 -16.01 8.49 -7.27
CA TYR A 13 -15.95 9.50 -6.20
C TYR A 13 -16.89 9.28 -5.00
N ASN A 14 -17.40 8.07 -4.82
CA ASN A 14 -18.39 7.69 -3.83
C ASN A 14 -17.82 6.89 -2.65
N ARG A 15 -16.48 6.74 -2.57
CA ARG A 15 -15.85 6.05 -1.45
C ARG A 15 -16.04 6.85 -0.17
N THR A 16 -16.51 6.19 0.88
CA THR A 16 -16.69 6.84 2.19
C THR A 16 -15.38 6.87 2.97
N TRP A 17 -15.34 7.68 4.03
CA TRP A 17 -14.16 7.72 4.92
C TRP A 17 -13.97 6.39 5.63
N GLU A 18 -15.05 5.73 6.04
CA GLU A 18 -15.03 4.41 6.67
C GLU A 18 -14.39 3.36 5.76
N GLU A 19 -14.71 3.36 4.46
CA GLU A 19 -14.07 2.44 3.50
C GLU A 19 -12.56 2.69 3.37
N ILE A 20 -12.12 3.95 3.46
CA ILE A 20 -10.70 4.32 3.39
C ILE A 20 -9.98 3.91 4.68
N GLU A 21 -10.59 4.12 5.85
CA GLU A 21 -10.08 3.66 7.14
C GLU A 21 -10.00 2.13 7.20
N GLU A 22 -11.01 1.42 6.73
CA GLU A 22 -10.96 -0.04 6.60
C GLU A 22 -9.82 -0.50 5.69
N MET A 23 -9.59 0.20 4.58
CA MET A 23 -8.49 -0.12 3.67
C MET A 23 -7.13 0.12 4.34
N LEU A 24 -7.01 1.15 5.19
CA LEU A 24 -5.82 1.39 5.98
C LEU A 24 -5.56 0.24 6.96
N VAL A 25 -6.57 -0.19 7.71
CA VAL A 25 -6.45 -1.34 8.63
C VAL A 25 -6.03 -2.61 7.88
N LYS A 26 -6.64 -2.88 6.73
CA LYS A 26 -6.28 -4.05 5.89
C LYS A 26 -4.85 -3.96 5.38
N ALA A 27 -4.40 -2.77 4.97
CA ALA A 27 -3.03 -2.55 4.50
C ALA A 27 -1.99 -2.75 5.62
N GLU A 28 -2.25 -2.24 6.82
CA GLU A 28 -1.38 -2.42 7.99
C GLU A 28 -1.32 -3.89 8.42
N ALA A 29 -2.46 -4.59 8.44
CA ALA A 29 -2.51 -6.02 8.74
C ALA A 29 -1.69 -6.85 7.74
N ARG A 30 -1.89 -6.62 6.43
CA ARG A 30 -1.12 -7.32 5.39
C ARG A 30 0.38 -6.98 5.46
N MET A 31 0.73 -5.76 5.84
CA MET A 31 2.11 -5.35 6.04
C MET A 31 2.76 -6.13 7.19
N ALA A 32 2.03 -6.33 8.30
CA ALA A 32 2.49 -7.16 9.41
C ALA A 32 2.66 -8.64 9.00
N GLU A 33 1.74 -9.19 8.19
CA GLU A 33 1.86 -10.55 7.63
C GLU A 33 3.15 -10.72 6.82
N TRP A 34 3.46 -9.78 5.91
CA TRP A 34 4.68 -9.84 5.10
C TRP A 34 5.96 -9.69 5.91
N LYS A 35 5.92 -8.90 6.99
CA LYS A 35 7.03 -8.81 7.94
C LYS A 35 7.26 -10.14 8.65
N SER A 36 6.18 -10.76 9.15
CA SER A 36 6.27 -12.08 9.78
C SER A 36 6.77 -13.15 8.81
N TRP A 37 6.32 -13.12 7.56
CA TRP A 37 6.80 -14.02 6.51
C TRP A 37 8.29 -13.83 6.25
N PHE A 38 8.75 -12.59 6.10
CA PHE A 38 10.17 -12.28 5.94
C PHE A 38 11.03 -12.84 7.07
N GLU A 39 10.60 -12.62 8.33
CA GLU A 39 11.31 -13.11 9.51
C GLU A 39 11.35 -14.64 9.55
N GLN A 40 10.26 -15.32 9.13
CA GLN A 40 10.23 -16.77 9.02
C GLN A 40 11.17 -17.27 7.93
N SER A 41 11.11 -16.71 6.71
CA SER A 41 12.01 -17.06 5.62
C SER A 41 13.48 -16.84 5.99
N GLN A 42 13.79 -15.81 6.80
CA GLN A 42 15.13 -15.58 7.31
C GLN A 42 15.61 -16.71 8.24
N ARG A 43 14.74 -17.22 9.11
CA ARG A 43 15.04 -18.37 9.99
C ARG A 43 15.24 -19.66 9.19
N ASP A 44 14.46 -19.83 8.13
CA ASP A 44 14.49 -21.03 7.28
C ASP A 44 15.58 -21.00 6.20
N GLY A 45 16.29 -19.87 6.04
CA GLY A 45 17.29 -19.69 4.99
C GLY A 45 16.69 -19.54 3.58
N ASP A 46 15.39 -19.28 3.47
CA ASP A 46 14.67 -19.10 2.21
C ASP A 46 14.90 -17.69 1.64
N ARG A 47 15.87 -17.60 0.72
CA ARG A 47 16.25 -16.33 0.09
C ARG A 47 15.16 -15.74 -0.80
N GLU A 48 14.35 -16.56 -1.46
CA GLU A 48 13.29 -16.05 -2.34
C GLU A 48 12.11 -15.54 -1.51
N GLY A 49 11.73 -16.25 -0.45
CA GLY A 49 10.72 -15.80 0.51
C GLY A 49 11.12 -14.49 1.21
N MET A 50 12.40 -14.33 1.59
CA MET A 50 12.91 -13.05 2.08
C MET A 50 12.76 -11.92 1.06
N LYS A 51 13.14 -12.19 -0.20
CA LYS A 51 13.08 -11.19 -1.28
C LYS A 51 11.63 -10.78 -1.56
N GLU A 52 10.70 -11.72 -1.52
CA GLU A 52 9.27 -11.47 -1.68
C GLU A 52 8.67 -10.71 -0.51
N GLY A 53 8.92 -11.15 0.73
CA GLY A 53 8.43 -10.48 1.93
C GLY A 53 8.88 -9.02 2.01
N ALA A 54 10.17 -8.77 1.75
CA ALA A 54 10.72 -7.40 1.76
C ALA A 54 10.07 -6.50 0.68
N ARG A 55 9.86 -7.02 -0.54
CA ARG A 55 9.24 -6.25 -1.63
C ARG A 55 7.80 -5.87 -1.30
N ASN A 56 7.00 -6.84 -0.85
CA ASN A 56 5.59 -6.60 -0.58
C ASN A 56 5.39 -5.69 0.65
N PHE A 57 6.21 -5.88 1.69
CA PHE A 57 6.25 -4.96 2.83
C PHE A 57 6.53 -3.53 2.35
N LYS A 58 7.56 -3.34 1.52
CA LYS A 58 7.95 -2.02 1.02
C LYS A 58 6.86 -1.37 0.16
N ALA A 59 6.16 -2.14 -0.67
CA ALA A 59 5.03 -1.64 -1.45
C ALA A 59 3.89 -1.14 -0.55
N LEU A 60 3.60 -1.88 0.52
CA LEU A 60 2.56 -1.52 1.48
C LEU A 60 2.91 -0.30 2.33
N GLU A 61 4.18 -0.04 2.63
CA GLU A 61 4.58 1.23 3.27
C GLU A 61 4.10 2.45 2.47
N GLY A 62 4.21 2.39 1.14
CA GLY A 62 3.73 3.45 0.24
C GLY A 62 2.20 3.59 0.24
N VAL A 63 1.49 2.45 0.26
CA VAL A 63 0.02 2.42 0.35
C VAL A 63 -0.45 3.01 1.68
N VAL A 64 0.12 2.56 2.80
CA VAL A 64 -0.18 3.05 4.15
C VAL A 64 0.10 4.53 4.27
N LYS A 65 1.28 5.02 3.84
CA LYS A 65 1.61 6.46 3.86
C LYS A 65 0.57 7.27 3.08
N THR A 66 0.16 6.79 1.91
CA THR A 66 -0.83 7.48 1.07
C THR A 66 -2.21 7.53 1.72
N LEU A 67 -2.69 6.42 2.28
CA LEU A 67 -3.98 6.36 2.98
C LEU A 67 -4.00 7.27 4.21
N LYS A 68 -2.95 7.24 5.03
CA LYS A 68 -2.81 8.13 6.19
C LYS A 68 -2.80 9.60 5.80
N TRP A 69 -2.09 9.93 4.71
CA TRP A 69 -2.11 11.28 4.15
C TRP A 69 -3.51 11.66 3.64
N THR A 70 -4.21 10.76 2.94
CA THR A 70 -5.59 10.96 2.46
C THR A 70 -6.57 11.22 3.60
N LEU A 71 -6.40 10.55 4.74
CA LEU A 71 -7.22 10.73 5.95
C LEU A 71 -6.83 11.98 6.76
N GLY A 72 -5.75 12.68 6.39
CA GLY A 72 -5.28 13.86 7.12
C GLY A 72 -4.66 13.54 8.48
N GLU A 73 -4.03 12.37 8.63
CA GLU A 73 -3.36 11.97 9.86
C GLU A 73 -2.27 13.00 10.25
N LYS A 74 -2.33 13.49 11.49
CA LYS A 74 -1.42 14.53 11.98
C LYS A 74 0.02 14.01 11.95
N GLY A 75 0.90 14.79 11.32
CA GLY A 75 2.33 14.47 11.23
C GLY A 75 2.71 13.58 10.04
N VAL A 76 1.76 13.21 9.18
CA VAL A 76 2.06 12.46 7.95
C VAL A 76 2.36 13.44 6.80
N PRO A 77 3.59 13.45 6.26
CA PRO A 77 3.96 14.33 5.16
C PRO A 77 3.37 13.84 3.84
N HIS A 78 3.48 14.67 2.80
CA HIS A 78 3.04 14.30 1.46
C HIS A 78 3.71 12.98 1.01
N PRO A 79 2.97 12.03 0.39
CA PRO A 79 3.48 10.69 0.13
C PRO A 79 4.69 10.68 -0.81
N LEU A 80 4.78 11.65 -1.72
CA LEU A 80 5.84 11.79 -2.73
C LEU A 80 7.02 12.70 -2.33
N THR A 81 7.04 13.20 -1.09
CA THR A 81 8.16 13.94 -0.51
C THR A 81 8.79 13.13 0.61
#